data_AF-A0A7S2L3E9-F1
#
_entry.id   AF-A0A7S2L3E9-F1
#
_cell.length_a   1.000
_cell.length_b   1.000
_cell.length_c   1.000
_cell.angle_alpha   90.00
_cell.angle_beta   90.00
_cell.angle_gamma   90.00
#
_symmetry.space_group_name_H-M   'P 1'
#
loop_
_entity.id
_entity.type
_entity.pdbx_description
1 polymer ?
#
loop_
_entity_poly.entity_id
_entity_poly.type
_entity_poly.pdbx_seq_one_letter_code
_entity_poly.pdbx_strand_id
1 'polypeptide(L)'
;EYLYKLYPNVVNQATTDDGFYPIHEAITSTFHRTSPIAAVDIVRYLLGCDPNVKFQNFEGTVSLLHWVCKWVYVDSNIDAALGIIKAIYDAHPESIRMEDSAGYLPLHLQCRIRSSNGDETAVEIMKLLLEKYPESVRHADNGGSLPIHLALSSSKSPEFCRMLIDAYPGSERIGDVNGALPLHWACLCNTVSTVEYLHKLYPDAI
;
A
#
# COMPACT_ATOMS: atom_id res chain seq x y z
N GLU A 1 -29.04 0.26 5.77
CA GLU A 1 -30.13 -0.61 5.25
C GLU A 1 -31.35 0.14 4.70
N TYR A 2 -32.06 0.97 5.48
CA TYR A 2 -33.30 1.62 5.01
C TYR A 2 -33.12 2.51 3.76
N LEU A 3 -32.08 3.35 3.73
CA LEU A 3 -31.81 4.24 2.59
C LEU A 3 -31.38 3.48 1.32
N TYR A 4 -30.68 2.35 1.45
CA TYR A 4 -30.29 1.51 0.31
C TYR A 4 -31.50 0.83 -0.35
N LYS A 5 -32.46 0.36 0.46
CA LYS A 5 -33.71 -0.20 -0.08
C LYS A 5 -34.53 0.80 -0.89
N LEU A 6 -34.39 2.09 -0.59
CA LEU A 6 -35.07 3.17 -1.30
C LEU A 6 -34.29 3.67 -2.51
N TYR A 7 -32.95 3.66 -2.46
CA TYR A 7 -32.08 4.17 -3.52
C TYR A 7 -30.83 3.29 -3.71
N PRO A 8 -30.96 2.12 -4.36
CA PRO A 8 -29.85 1.17 -4.49
C PRO A 8 -28.68 1.74 -5.29
N ASN A 9 -28.93 2.67 -6.22
CA ASN A 9 -27.88 3.26 -7.06
C ASN A 9 -26.94 4.23 -6.33
N VAL A 10 -27.27 4.66 -5.10
CA VAL A 10 -26.47 5.67 -4.37
C VAL A 10 -25.08 5.16 -4.03
N VAL A 11 -24.90 3.84 -3.86
CA VAL A 11 -23.56 3.27 -3.62
C VAL A 11 -22.63 3.40 -4.84
N ASN A 12 -23.18 3.61 -6.03
CA ASN A 12 -22.46 3.81 -7.28
C ASN A 12 -22.43 5.28 -7.74
N GLN A 13 -22.88 6.22 -6.91
CA GLN A 13 -22.77 7.64 -7.22
C GLN A 13 -21.45 8.18 -6.72
N ALA A 14 -20.55 8.48 -7.65
CA ALA A 14 -19.37 9.27 -7.35
C ALA A 14 -19.73 10.75 -7.15
N THR A 15 -18.95 11.47 -6.34
CA THR A 15 -18.93 12.94 -6.38
C THR A 15 -18.54 13.39 -7.80
N THR A 16 -19.05 14.55 -8.22
CA THR A 16 -19.03 15.00 -9.62
C THR A 16 -17.63 15.27 -10.17
N ASP A 17 -16.63 15.41 -9.31
CA ASP A 17 -15.36 16.04 -9.69
C ASP A 17 -14.18 15.04 -9.70
N ASP A 18 -14.15 14.03 -8.81
CA ASP A 18 -12.94 13.20 -8.59
C ASP A 18 -13.17 11.67 -8.65
N GLY A 19 -14.39 11.21 -8.94
CA GLY A 19 -14.69 9.77 -8.88
C GLY A 19 -14.75 9.23 -7.44
N PHE A 20 -15.13 10.07 -6.46
CA PHE A 20 -15.16 9.69 -5.06
C PHE A 20 -16.48 9.00 -4.70
N TYR A 21 -16.44 7.68 -4.53
CA TYR A 21 -17.60 6.87 -4.15
C TYR A 21 -17.76 6.74 -2.62
N PRO A 22 -18.96 6.37 -2.11
CA PRO A 22 -19.19 6.17 -0.67
C PRO A 22 -18.22 5.18 -0.01
N ILE A 23 -17.68 4.20 -0.74
CA ILE A 23 -16.67 3.28 -0.19
C ILE A 23 -15.34 3.98 0.10
N HIS A 24 -14.95 4.99 -0.68
CA HIS A 24 -13.76 5.78 -0.41
C HIS A 24 -13.93 6.58 0.89
N GLU A 25 -15.10 7.18 1.10
CA GLU A 25 -15.48 7.84 2.37
C GLU A 25 -15.47 6.85 3.54
N ALA A 26 -15.99 5.65 3.33
CA ALA A 26 -15.98 4.62 4.36
C ALA A 26 -14.55 4.27 4.76
N ILE A 27 -13.64 4.10 3.79
CA ILE A 27 -12.22 3.82 4.05
C ILE A 27 -11.55 4.99 4.76
N THR A 28 -11.72 6.24 4.31
CA THR A 28 -11.08 7.42 4.94
C THR A 28 -11.68 7.73 6.32
N SER A 29 -12.91 7.31 6.59
CA SER A 29 -13.53 7.56 7.90
C SER A 29 -12.81 6.88 9.08
N THR A 30 -11.87 5.96 8.85
CA THR A 30 -11.01 5.38 9.90
C THR A 30 -10.20 6.44 10.67
N PHE A 31 -9.94 7.60 10.07
CA PHE A 31 -9.18 8.70 10.69
C PHE A 31 -10.04 9.61 11.58
N HIS A 32 -11.37 9.54 11.46
CA HIS A 32 -12.28 10.51 12.09
C HIS A 32 -13.27 9.88 13.07
N ARG A 33 -13.45 8.55 13.00
CA ARG A 33 -14.36 7.83 13.90
C ARG A 33 -13.74 7.66 15.27
N THR A 34 -14.59 7.81 16.29
CA THR A 34 -14.27 7.37 17.66
C THR A 34 -14.01 5.86 17.74
N SER A 35 -14.61 5.10 16.83
CA SER A 35 -14.41 3.65 16.68
C SER A 35 -14.04 3.34 15.22
N PRO A 36 -12.73 3.26 14.89
CA PRO A 36 -12.28 2.95 13.53
C PRO A 36 -12.79 1.61 13.00
N ILE A 37 -13.04 0.62 13.88
CA ILE A 37 -13.56 -0.68 13.46
C ILE A 37 -14.93 -0.59 12.78
N ALA A 38 -15.75 0.41 13.13
CA ALA A 38 -17.04 0.65 12.48
C ALA A 38 -16.89 1.00 10.99
N ALA A 39 -15.73 1.54 10.56
CA ALA A 39 -15.44 1.74 9.15
C ALA A 39 -15.34 0.40 8.40
N VAL A 40 -14.76 -0.62 9.03
CA VAL A 40 -14.61 -1.96 8.43
C VAL A 40 -15.98 -2.57 8.13
N ASP A 41 -16.92 -2.46 9.08
CA ASP A 41 -18.26 -3.01 8.91
C ASP A 41 -19.03 -2.29 7.79
N ILE A 42 -18.84 -0.98 7.66
CA ILE A 42 -19.43 -0.21 6.56
C ILE A 42 -18.80 -0.60 5.22
N VAL A 43 -17.49 -0.78 5.15
CA VAL A 43 -16.82 -1.24 3.93
C VAL A 43 -17.33 -2.63 3.52
N ARG A 44 -17.42 -3.58 4.46
CA ARG A 44 -17.99 -4.91 4.20
C ARG A 44 -19.44 -4.83 3.72
N TYR A 45 -20.25 -3.98 4.36
CA TYR A 45 -21.63 -3.75 3.96
C TYR A 45 -21.71 -3.22 2.52
N LEU A 46 -20.92 -2.21 2.17
CA LEU A 46 -20.91 -1.62 0.82
C LEU A 46 -20.44 -2.62 -0.24
N LEU A 47 -19.38 -3.39 0.03
CA LEU A 47 -18.90 -4.46 -0.86
C LEU A 47 -19.97 -5.56 -1.07
N GLY A 48 -20.82 -5.82 -0.07
CA GLY A 48 -21.92 -6.77 -0.16
C GLY A 48 -23.20 -6.23 -0.81
N CYS A 49 -23.33 -4.90 -0.94
CA CYS A 49 -24.53 -4.29 -1.52
C CYS A 49 -24.59 -4.46 -3.04
N ASP A 50 -23.46 -4.27 -3.73
CA ASP A 50 -23.37 -4.35 -5.20
C ASP A 50 -21.99 -4.90 -5.60
N PRO A 51 -21.92 -5.96 -6.46
CA PRO A 51 -20.67 -6.55 -6.89
C PRO A 51 -19.73 -5.60 -7.66
N ASN A 52 -20.23 -4.47 -8.16
CA ASN A 52 -19.44 -3.47 -8.87
C ASN A 52 -18.71 -2.50 -7.94
N VAL A 53 -19.09 -2.42 -6.66
CA VAL A 53 -18.45 -1.51 -5.69
C VAL A 53 -16.95 -1.77 -5.60
N LYS A 54 -16.53 -3.03 -5.72
CA LYS A 54 -15.12 -3.42 -5.68
C LYS A 54 -14.26 -2.92 -6.86
N PHE A 55 -14.89 -2.40 -7.92
CA PHE A 55 -14.23 -1.83 -9.11
C PHE A 55 -14.30 -0.29 -9.13
N GLN A 56 -14.83 0.32 -8.08
CA GLN A 56 -14.90 1.78 -7.95
C GLN A 56 -13.49 2.33 -7.70
N ASN A 57 -12.81 2.71 -8.77
CA ASN A 57 -11.49 3.32 -8.71
C ASN A 57 -11.61 4.83 -8.50
N PHE A 58 -10.72 5.41 -7.71
CA PHE A 58 -10.53 6.86 -7.63
C PHE A 58 -9.71 7.35 -8.82
N GLU A 59 -10.12 8.48 -9.44
CA GLU A 59 -9.52 9.01 -10.69
C GLU A 59 -9.40 7.98 -11.83
N GLY A 60 -10.22 6.92 -11.79
CA GLY A 60 -10.22 5.84 -12.78
C GLY A 60 -9.10 4.81 -12.64
N THR A 61 -7.98 5.12 -11.97
CA THR A 61 -6.80 4.24 -11.89
C THR A 61 -6.52 3.68 -10.50
N VAL A 62 -6.92 4.38 -9.44
CA VAL A 62 -6.56 4.00 -8.06
C VAL A 62 -7.61 3.04 -7.52
N SER A 63 -7.29 1.75 -7.50
CA SER A 63 -8.19 0.75 -6.91
C SER A 63 -8.40 0.96 -5.41
N LEU A 64 -9.45 0.37 -4.85
CA LEU A 64 -9.71 0.44 -3.40
C LEU A 64 -8.54 -0.06 -2.55
N LEU A 65 -7.80 -1.06 -3.05
CA LEU A 65 -6.65 -1.60 -2.35
C LEU A 65 -5.46 -0.62 -2.39
N HIS A 66 -5.25 0.08 -3.51
CA HIS A 66 -4.30 1.20 -3.55
C HIS A 66 -4.75 2.31 -2.61
N TRP A 67 -6.04 2.61 -2.59
CA TRP A 67 -6.61 3.68 -1.78
C TRP A 67 -6.33 3.47 -0.29
N VAL A 68 -6.63 2.30 0.26
CA VAL A 68 -6.33 2.00 1.67
C VAL A 68 -4.82 1.99 1.93
N CYS A 69 -4.01 1.45 1.01
CA CYS A 69 -2.55 1.42 1.16
C CYS A 69 -1.85 2.78 0.93
N LYS A 70 -2.57 3.83 0.51
CA LYS A 70 -2.01 5.18 0.27
C LYS A 70 -1.79 5.99 1.55
N TRP A 71 -2.35 5.57 2.68
CA TRP A 71 -2.38 6.36 3.91
C TRP A 71 -1.36 5.93 4.96
N VAL A 72 -1.03 6.87 5.86
CA VAL A 72 -0.26 6.61 7.10
C VAL A 72 -1.25 6.30 8.21
N TYR A 73 -1.11 5.13 8.82
CA TYR A 73 -1.91 4.70 9.98
C TYR A 73 -1.13 4.84 11.27
N VAL A 74 -1.85 4.89 12.38
CA VAL A 74 -1.31 4.90 13.75
C VAL A 74 -1.95 3.75 14.53
N ASP A 75 -1.40 3.44 15.70
CA ASP A 75 -1.83 2.28 16.51
C ASP A 75 -3.35 2.25 16.77
N SER A 76 -3.99 3.42 16.89
CA SER A 76 -5.44 3.48 17.16
C SER A 76 -6.33 3.06 15.99
N ASN A 77 -5.80 3.02 14.76
CA ASN A 77 -6.58 2.70 13.55
C ASN A 77 -5.94 1.66 12.62
N ILE A 78 -4.79 1.09 12.97
CA ILE A 78 -4.13 0.04 12.17
C ILE A 78 -5.00 -1.21 12.03
N ASP A 79 -5.65 -1.68 13.10
CA ASP A 79 -6.54 -2.84 13.05
C ASP A 79 -7.70 -2.65 12.06
N ALA A 80 -8.23 -1.42 11.96
CA ALA A 80 -9.27 -1.09 11.00
C ALA A 80 -8.72 -1.11 9.57
N ALA A 81 -7.51 -0.58 9.35
CA ALA A 81 -6.86 -0.63 8.04
C ALA A 81 -6.63 -2.08 7.58
N LEU A 82 -6.08 -2.94 8.46
CA LEU A 82 -5.88 -4.36 8.17
C LEU A 82 -7.21 -5.07 7.90
N GLY A 83 -8.26 -4.74 8.65
CA GLY A 83 -9.61 -5.25 8.44
C GLY A 83 -10.20 -4.86 7.08
N ILE A 84 -9.98 -3.61 6.65
CA ILE A 84 -10.42 -3.10 5.35
C ILE A 84 -9.63 -3.76 4.21
N ILE A 85 -8.31 -3.88 4.34
CA ILE A 85 -7.46 -4.57 3.35
C ILE A 85 -7.95 -6.00 3.14
N LYS A 86 -8.21 -6.73 4.23
CA LYS A 86 -8.77 -8.10 4.17
C LYS A 86 -10.14 -8.11 3.49
N ALA A 87 -11.05 -7.21 3.85
CA ALA A 87 -12.37 -7.14 3.24
C ALA A 87 -12.33 -6.85 1.73
N ILE A 88 -11.47 -5.92 1.29
CA ILE A 88 -11.27 -5.60 -0.12
C ILE A 88 -10.67 -6.80 -0.86
N TYR A 89 -9.64 -7.43 -0.28
CA TYR A 89 -9.00 -8.62 -0.85
C TYR A 89 -10.00 -9.78 -0.99
N ASP A 90 -10.81 -10.04 0.04
CA ASP A 90 -11.82 -11.11 0.00
C ASP A 90 -12.88 -10.87 -1.09
N ALA A 91 -13.24 -9.61 -1.36
CA ALA A 91 -14.19 -9.25 -2.42
C ALA A 91 -13.57 -9.25 -3.83
N HIS A 92 -12.28 -8.89 -3.93
CA HIS A 92 -11.56 -8.75 -5.20
C HIS A 92 -10.07 -9.15 -5.07
N PRO A 93 -9.73 -10.45 -4.99
CA PRO A 93 -8.35 -10.89 -4.76
C PRO A 93 -7.36 -10.41 -5.82
N GLU A 94 -7.80 -10.31 -7.09
CA GLU A 94 -6.98 -9.85 -8.20
C GLU A 94 -6.52 -8.38 -8.05
N SER A 95 -7.17 -7.57 -7.21
CA SER A 95 -6.76 -6.17 -7.01
C SER A 95 -5.37 -6.03 -6.42
N ILE A 96 -4.82 -7.07 -5.79
CA ILE A 96 -3.45 -7.08 -5.24
C ILE A 96 -2.37 -7.08 -6.32
N ARG A 97 -2.73 -7.49 -7.56
CA ARG A 97 -1.86 -7.53 -8.73
C ARG A 97 -2.09 -6.36 -9.68
N MET A 98 -3.10 -5.52 -9.41
CA MET A 98 -3.35 -4.35 -10.23
C MET A 98 -2.25 -3.32 -9.99
N GLU A 99 -1.85 -2.66 -11.05
CA GLU A 99 -0.94 -1.53 -11.03
C GLU A 99 -1.75 -0.23 -11.13
N ASP A 100 -1.31 0.81 -10.42
CA ASP A 100 -1.76 2.17 -10.71
C ASP A 100 -1.06 2.76 -11.95
N SER A 101 -1.32 4.04 -12.26
CA SER A 101 -0.72 4.71 -13.42
C SER A 101 0.83 4.83 -13.38
N ALA A 102 1.45 4.63 -12.22
CA ALA A 102 2.89 4.63 -12.04
C ALA A 102 3.49 3.21 -12.09
N GLY A 103 2.69 2.17 -12.31
CA GLY A 103 3.15 0.78 -12.22
C GLY A 103 3.23 0.29 -10.77
N TYR A 104 2.65 1.02 -9.81
CA TYR A 104 2.69 0.60 -8.42
C TYR A 104 1.65 -0.46 -8.14
N LEU A 105 2.09 -1.62 -7.63
CA LEU A 105 1.28 -2.49 -6.79
C LEU A 105 1.03 -1.84 -5.40
N PRO A 106 0.02 -2.30 -4.63
CA PRO A 106 -0.27 -1.77 -3.29
C PRO A 106 0.93 -1.76 -2.31
N LEU A 107 1.84 -2.73 -2.44
CA LEU A 107 3.08 -2.79 -1.63
C LEU A 107 3.98 -1.56 -1.85
N HIS A 108 4.10 -1.07 -3.09
CA HIS A 108 4.94 0.09 -3.41
C HIS A 108 4.48 1.33 -2.65
N LEU A 109 3.17 1.51 -2.45
CA LEU A 109 2.65 2.64 -1.70
C LEU A 109 3.15 2.65 -0.26
N GLN A 110 3.17 1.50 0.41
CA GLN A 110 3.72 1.39 1.77
C GLN A 110 5.23 1.66 1.83
N CYS A 111 5.96 1.29 0.79
CA CYS A 111 7.39 1.61 0.68
C CYS A 111 7.63 3.10 0.45
N ARG A 112 6.76 3.76 -0.32
CA ARG A 112 6.90 5.17 -0.71
C ARG A 112 6.45 6.17 0.35
N ILE A 113 5.46 5.82 1.16
CA ILE A 113 4.89 6.76 2.15
C ILE A 113 5.90 7.07 3.26
N ARG A 114 6.05 8.36 3.59
CA ARG A 114 6.86 8.82 4.72
C ARG A 114 5.98 8.97 5.96
N SER A 115 6.43 8.45 7.09
CA SER A 115 5.75 8.56 8.39
C SER A 115 6.63 9.32 9.38
N SER A 116 6.04 10.25 10.12
CA SER A 116 6.72 10.96 11.23
C SER A 116 6.82 10.10 12.49
N ASN A 117 6.02 9.06 12.60
CA ASN A 117 5.83 8.28 13.84
C ASN A 117 6.49 6.89 13.77
N GLY A 118 7.42 6.70 12.83
CA GLY A 118 8.03 5.40 12.55
C GLY A 118 7.25 4.57 11.53
N ASP A 119 7.79 3.39 11.22
CA ASP A 119 7.28 2.49 10.17
C ASP A 119 6.51 1.28 10.71
N GLU A 120 6.21 1.21 12.01
CA GLU A 120 5.62 0.04 12.67
C GLU A 120 4.28 -0.38 12.02
N THR A 121 3.37 0.58 11.85
CA THR A 121 2.07 0.33 11.18
C THR A 121 2.23 -0.01 9.70
N ALA A 122 3.21 0.59 9.02
CA ALA A 122 3.53 0.27 7.62
C ALA A 122 4.10 -1.15 7.49
N VAL A 123 4.89 -1.60 8.48
CA VAL A 123 5.40 -2.98 8.57
C VAL A 123 4.24 -3.97 8.69
N GLU A 124 3.22 -3.69 9.48
CA GLU A 124 2.06 -4.57 9.62
C GLU A 124 1.29 -4.71 8.30
N ILE A 125 1.06 -3.60 7.59
CA ILE A 125 0.42 -3.64 6.27
C ILE A 125 1.30 -4.38 5.27
N MET A 126 2.61 -4.10 5.23
CA MET A 126 3.56 -4.81 4.37
C MET A 126 3.52 -6.32 4.62
N LYS A 127 3.57 -6.77 5.87
CA LYS A 127 3.47 -8.20 6.22
C LYS A 127 2.19 -8.83 5.67
N LEU A 128 1.05 -8.17 5.83
CA LEU A 128 -0.23 -8.65 5.28
C LEU A 128 -0.20 -8.71 3.75
N LEU A 129 0.34 -7.70 3.07
CA LEU A 129 0.44 -7.70 1.60
C LEU A 129 1.37 -8.81 1.10
N LEU A 130 2.51 -9.04 1.75
CA LEU A 130 3.45 -10.11 1.41
C LEU A 130 2.88 -11.49 1.71
N GLU A 131 2.08 -11.64 2.77
CA GLU A 131 1.35 -12.88 3.04
C GLU A 131 0.40 -13.23 1.89
N LYS A 132 -0.31 -12.23 1.34
CA LYS A 132 -1.29 -12.44 0.26
C LYS A 132 -0.64 -12.54 -1.12
N TYR A 133 0.44 -11.80 -1.36
CA TYR A 133 1.12 -11.79 -2.66
C TYR A 133 2.63 -11.56 -2.50
N PRO A 134 3.42 -12.62 -2.19
CA PRO A 134 4.84 -12.49 -1.91
C PRO A 134 5.65 -12.05 -3.14
N GLU A 135 5.23 -12.38 -4.36
CA GLU A 135 5.95 -11.98 -5.58
C GLU A 135 5.92 -10.46 -5.84
N SER A 136 5.09 -9.70 -5.10
CA SER A 136 5.04 -8.24 -5.20
C SER A 136 6.38 -7.55 -4.91
N VAL A 137 7.29 -8.15 -4.11
CA VAL A 137 8.64 -7.58 -3.88
C VAL A 137 9.56 -7.62 -5.10
N ARG A 138 9.22 -8.43 -6.10
CA ARG A 138 9.98 -8.55 -7.35
C ARG A 138 9.45 -7.65 -8.45
N HIS A 139 8.27 -7.06 -8.25
CA HIS A 139 7.62 -6.24 -9.26
C HIS A 139 8.32 -4.88 -9.32
N ALA A 140 8.73 -4.47 -10.51
CA ALA A 140 9.31 -3.14 -10.72
C ALA A 140 8.21 -2.20 -11.21
N ASP A 141 8.22 -0.96 -10.70
CA ASP A 141 7.33 0.09 -11.20
C ASP A 141 7.71 0.54 -12.64
N ASN A 142 7.02 1.54 -13.18
CA ASN A 142 7.30 2.08 -14.51
C ASN A 142 8.71 2.70 -14.64
N GLY A 143 9.36 3.03 -13.53
CA GLY A 143 10.75 3.49 -13.45
C GLY A 143 11.77 2.36 -13.24
N GLY A 144 11.36 1.09 -13.34
CA GLY A 144 12.23 -0.06 -13.05
C GLY A 144 12.56 -0.21 -11.56
N SER A 145 11.92 0.55 -10.67
CA SER A 145 12.20 0.55 -9.25
C SER A 145 11.44 -0.59 -8.56
N LEU A 146 12.20 -1.56 -8.04
CA LEU A 146 11.68 -2.50 -7.02
C LEU A 146 11.25 -1.77 -5.73
N PRO A 147 10.36 -2.36 -4.91
CA PRO A 147 9.93 -1.80 -3.62
C PRO A 147 11.06 -1.35 -2.69
N ILE A 148 12.22 -2.04 -2.71
CA ILE A 148 13.38 -1.66 -1.91
C ILE A 148 13.96 -0.29 -2.31
N HIS A 149 13.96 0.06 -3.61
CA HIS A 149 14.40 1.40 -4.06
C HIS A 149 13.51 2.48 -3.49
N LEU A 150 12.19 2.28 -3.55
CA LEU A 150 11.20 3.21 -3.02
C LEU A 150 11.37 3.37 -1.50
N ALA A 151 11.50 2.26 -0.77
CA ALA A 151 11.71 2.26 0.67
C ALA A 151 12.97 3.07 1.06
N LEU A 152 14.08 2.89 0.33
CA LEU A 152 15.32 3.61 0.58
C LEU A 152 15.19 5.11 0.26
N SER A 153 14.58 5.45 -0.88
CA SER A 153 14.33 6.84 -1.29
C SER A 153 13.39 7.60 -0.34
N SER A 154 12.50 6.87 0.34
CA SER A 154 11.60 7.40 1.36
C SER A 154 12.14 7.31 2.77
N SER A 155 13.43 6.98 2.94
CA SER A 155 14.09 6.93 4.25
C SER A 155 13.43 5.95 5.23
N LYS A 156 12.87 4.84 4.71
CA LYS A 156 12.31 3.77 5.55
C LYS A 156 13.36 3.21 6.50
N SER A 157 12.88 2.72 7.65
CA SER A 157 13.73 2.18 8.70
C SER A 157 14.60 1.01 8.20
N PRO A 158 15.77 0.78 8.83
CA PRO A 158 16.60 -0.37 8.50
C PRO A 158 15.86 -1.70 8.62
N GLU A 159 14.91 -1.82 9.56
CA GLU A 159 14.09 -3.02 9.72
C GLU A 159 13.13 -3.24 8.54
N PHE A 160 12.45 -2.18 8.09
CA PHE A 160 11.58 -2.24 6.92
C PHE A 160 12.36 -2.67 5.68
N CYS A 161 13.54 -2.07 5.46
CA CYS A 161 14.43 -2.40 4.34
C CYS A 161 14.94 -3.85 4.40
N ARG A 162 15.33 -4.33 5.60
CA ARG A 162 15.73 -5.72 5.82
C ARG A 162 14.63 -6.69 5.41
N MET A 163 13.38 -6.42 5.79
CA MET A 163 12.25 -7.31 5.50
C MET A 163 12.01 -7.47 3.99
N LEU A 164 12.16 -6.38 3.22
CA LEU A 164 12.06 -6.44 1.76
C LEU A 164 13.19 -7.27 1.12
N ILE A 165 14.42 -7.11 1.63
CA ILE A 165 15.58 -7.86 1.14
C ILE A 165 15.48 -9.34 1.52
N ASP A 166 15.03 -9.65 2.74
CA ASP A 166 14.81 -11.03 3.17
C ASP A 166 13.70 -11.71 2.35
N ALA A 167 12.69 -10.96 1.92
CA ALA A 167 11.63 -11.45 1.04
C ALA A 167 12.10 -11.65 -0.42
N TYR A 168 13.09 -10.87 -0.88
CA TYR A 168 13.73 -11.07 -2.18
C TYR A 168 15.27 -10.91 -2.10
N PRO A 169 15.98 -11.96 -1.65
CA PRO A 169 17.44 -11.94 -1.59
C PRO A 169 18.04 -11.77 -2.98
N GLY A 170 19.05 -10.91 -3.11
CA GLY A 170 19.65 -10.51 -4.38
C GLY A 170 19.07 -9.21 -4.95
N SER A 171 17.95 -8.71 -4.42
CA SER A 171 17.39 -7.41 -4.80
C SER A 171 18.35 -6.24 -4.53
N GLU A 172 19.29 -6.38 -3.58
CA GLU A 172 20.33 -5.39 -3.28
C GLU A 172 21.31 -5.14 -4.44
N ARG A 173 21.27 -5.99 -5.48
CA ARG A 173 22.16 -5.98 -6.65
C ARG A 173 21.43 -5.58 -7.94
N ILE A 174 20.13 -5.35 -7.89
CA ILE A 174 19.31 -5.03 -9.05
C ILE A 174 19.19 -3.52 -9.14
N GLY A 175 19.66 -2.92 -10.24
CA GLY A 175 19.49 -1.49 -10.48
C GLY A 175 18.11 -1.16 -11.02
N ASP A 176 17.65 0.07 -10.77
CA ASP A 176 16.49 0.65 -11.45
C ASP A 176 16.75 0.92 -12.95
N VAL A 177 15.85 1.63 -13.64
CA VAL A 177 16.01 1.95 -15.07
C VAL A 177 17.29 2.75 -15.40
N ASN A 178 17.83 3.48 -14.42
CA ASN A 178 19.08 4.24 -14.57
C ASN A 178 20.31 3.41 -14.18
N GLY A 179 20.12 2.13 -13.80
CA GLY A 179 21.16 1.28 -13.22
C GLY A 179 21.50 1.62 -11.78
N ALA A 180 20.71 2.47 -11.10
CA ALA A 180 20.98 2.84 -9.73
C ALA A 180 20.59 1.68 -8.78
N LEU A 181 21.60 1.02 -8.21
CA LEU A 181 21.45 0.02 -7.16
C LEU A 181 20.81 0.59 -5.89
N PRO A 182 20.20 -0.25 -5.03
CA PRO A 182 19.72 0.13 -3.70
C PRO A 182 20.75 0.91 -2.87
N LEU A 183 22.04 0.55 -2.94
CA LEU A 183 23.08 1.27 -2.21
C LEU A 183 23.16 2.77 -2.59
N HIS A 184 22.96 3.13 -3.87
CA HIS A 184 22.95 4.54 -4.29
C HIS A 184 21.84 5.33 -3.59
N TRP A 185 20.63 4.75 -3.55
CA TRP A 185 19.48 5.36 -2.87
C TRP A 185 19.68 5.44 -1.36
N ALA A 186 20.30 4.42 -0.76
CA ALA A 186 20.63 4.44 0.66
C ALA A 186 21.62 5.56 1.02
N CYS A 187 22.67 5.74 0.20
CA CYS A 187 23.63 6.82 0.37
C CYS A 187 23.00 8.21 0.19
N LEU A 188 22.00 8.35 -0.70
CA LEU A 188 21.34 9.62 -0.96
C LEU A 188 20.33 10.01 0.13
N CYS A 189 19.56 9.04 0.64
CA CYS A 189 18.35 9.32 1.41
C CYS A 189 18.26 8.62 2.78
N ASN A 190 19.11 7.65 3.09
CA ASN A 190 18.94 6.78 4.27
C ASN A 190 20.08 6.91 5.28
N THR A 191 20.07 6.07 6.31
CA THR A 191 21.01 6.10 7.44
C THR A 191 22.28 5.31 7.16
N VAL A 192 23.36 5.63 7.88
CA VAL A 192 24.62 4.88 7.85
C VAL A 192 24.38 3.39 8.13
N SER A 193 23.51 3.05 9.09
CA SER A 193 23.20 1.65 9.41
C SER A 193 22.60 0.87 8.24
N THR A 194 21.79 1.52 7.40
CA THR A 194 21.25 0.90 6.18
C THR A 194 22.33 0.75 5.10
N VAL A 195 23.19 1.75 4.94
CA VAL A 195 24.33 1.71 4.01
C VAL A 195 25.30 0.59 4.40
N GLU A 196 25.67 0.48 5.68
CA GLU A 196 26.53 -0.59 6.21
C GLU A 196 25.91 -1.97 5.98
N TYR A 197 24.60 -2.10 6.21
CA TYR A 197 23.89 -3.35 5.96
C TYR A 197 23.93 -3.76 4.48
N LEU A 198 23.62 -2.83 3.57
CA LEU A 198 23.66 -3.10 2.12
C LEU A 198 25.07 -3.39 1.63
N HIS A 199 26.08 -2.64 2.09
CA HIS A 199 27.48 -2.90 1.75
C HIS A 199 27.93 -4.28 2.22
N LYS A 200 27.49 -4.72 3.41
CA LYS A 200 27.78 -6.07 3.90
C LYS A 200 27.17 -7.17 3.02
N LEU A 201 25.99 -6.93 2.45
CA LEU A 201 25.33 -7.88 1.54
C LEU A 201 25.97 -7.90 0.14
N TYR A 202 26.46 -6.76 -0.32
CA TYR A 202 27.11 -6.61 -1.60
C TYR A 202 28.33 -5.68 -1.53
N PRO A 203 29.50 -6.20 -1.12
CA PRO A 203 30.71 -5.39 -0.94
C PRO A 203 31.25 -4.76 -2.21
N ASP A 204 31.02 -5.38 -3.38
CA ASP A 204 31.48 -4.92 -4.69
C ASP A 204 30.60 -3.79 -5.28
N ALA A 205 29.66 -3.27 -4.51
CA ALA A 205 28.78 -2.17 -4.91
C ALA A 205 29.47 -0.79 -4.92
N ILE A 206 30.72 -0.70 -4.46
CA ILE A 206 31.54 0.53 -4.36
C ILE A 206 32.67 0.57 -5.39
#